data_AF-A0A2R6LU07-F1
#
_entry.id   AF-A0A2R6LU07-F1
#
_cell.length_a   1.000
_cell.length_b   1.000
_cell.length_c   1.000
_cell.angle_alpha   90.00
_cell.angle_beta   90.00
_cell.angle_gamma   90.00
#
_symmetry.space_group_name_H-M   'P 1'
#
loop_
_entity.id
_entity.type
_entity.pdbx_description
1 polymer ?
#
loop_
_entity_poly.entity_id
_entity_poly.type
_entity_poly.pdbx_seq_one_letter_code
_entity_poly.pdbx_strand_id
1 'polypeptide(L)'
;MPDADRPDVVDSSRLYDPDVDHAFPQERLDATLEAIAEDEEITAYLEAQNVNPVSRKGYNDHGPKHVEIVRNRALSLYELLKKGGVMFNGASQQGLAEADEPVIVALAATLHDIGHVVHRDDHPYYSIPLAADVLDRL
;
A
#
# COMPACT_ATOMS: atom_id res chain seq x y z
N MET A 1 -10.43 20.23 27.42
CA MET A 1 -10.10 21.06 26.25
C MET A 1 -8.93 20.37 25.56
N PRO A 2 -9.08 19.80 24.36
CA PRO A 2 -7.94 19.31 23.62
C PRO A 2 -7.23 20.49 22.94
N ASP A 3 -5.91 20.45 23.01
CA ASP A 3 -4.97 21.43 22.48
C ASP A 3 -4.96 21.35 20.94
N ALA A 4 -5.36 22.42 20.26
CA ALA A 4 -5.77 22.43 18.86
C ALA A 4 -4.70 23.00 17.90
N ASP A 5 -3.42 23.00 18.27
CA ASP A 5 -2.41 23.72 17.46
C ASP A 5 -1.01 23.08 17.44
N ARG A 6 -0.93 21.74 17.51
CA ARG A 6 0.30 21.06 17.06
C ARG A 6 0.17 20.78 15.56
N PRO A 7 1.03 21.36 14.70
CA PRO A 7 1.13 20.85 13.34
C PRO A 7 1.50 19.37 13.44
N ASP A 8 0.79 18.52 12.70
CA ASP A 8 1.17 17.11 12.51
C ASP A 8 2.51 17.08 11.77
N VAL A 9 3.60 17.22 12.53
CA VAL A 9 4.94 16.97 12.03
C VAL A 9 5.00 15.46 11.82
N VAL A 10 4.76 15.03 10.59
CA VAL A 10 4.99 13.66 10.18
C VAL A 10 6.48 13.41 10.40
N ASP A 11 6.78 12.62 11.43
CA ASP A 11 8.12 12.15 11.71
C ASP A 11 8.59 11.31 10.50
N SER A 12 9.37 11.95 9.62
CA SER A 12 9.88 11.35 8.39
C SER A 12 10.85 10.21 8.67
N SER A 13 11.40 10.11 9.88
CA SER A 13 12.25 8.99 10.30
C SER A 13 11.52 7.65 10.38
N ARG A 14 10.18 7.67 10.24
CA ARG A 14 9.31 6.49 10.24
C ARG A 14 8.64 6.22 8.89
N LEU A 15 9.11 6.86 7.83
CA LEU A 15 8.66 6.57 6.46
C LEU A 15 9.62 5.56 5.83
N TYR A 16 9.10 4.77 4.90
CA TYR A 16 9.94 3.93 4.05
C TYR A 16 10.76 4.84 3.13
N ASP A 17 12.06 4.60 3.05
CA ASP A 17 13.03 5.33 2.23
C ASP A 17 13.70 4.33 1.28
N PRO A 18 13.48 4.37 -0.04
CA PRO A 18 14.05 3.40 -0.97
C PRO A 18 15.59 3.54 -1.11
N ASP A 19 16.19 4.64 -0.66
CA ASP A 19 17.60 4.95 -0.91
C ASP A 19 18.55 4.47 0.22
N VAL A 20 18.03 3.72 1.19
CA VAL A 20 18.81 3.22 2.35
C VAL A 20 18.85 1.70 2.41
N ASP A 21 19.78 1.15 3.20
CA ASP A 21 19.82 -0.28 3.47
C ASP A 21 18.67 -0.72 4.40
N HIS A 22 17.92 -1.74 3.98
CA HIS A 22 16.81 -2.35 4.75
C HIS A 22 17.16 -3.74 5.27
N ALA A 23 16.36 -4.25 6.21
CA ALA A 23 16.51 -5.58 6.79
C ALA A 23 15.97 -6.72 5.90
N PHE A 24 15.63 -6.42 4.64
CA PHE A 24 15.14 -7.36 3.64
C PHE A 24 15.67 -7.00 2.23
N PRO A 25 15.68 -7.95 1.27
CA PRO A 25 16.10 -7.67 -0.11
C PRO A 25 15.12 -6.73 -0.83
N GLN A 26 15.63 -5.73 -1.55
CA GLN A 26 14.83 -4.66 -2.16
C GLN A 26 14.66 -4.74 -3.68
N GLU A 27 15.54 -5.43 -4.41
CA GLU A 27 15.58 -5.41 -5.88
C GLU A 27 14.20 -5.63 -6.55
N ARG A 28 13.42 -6.60 -6.06
CA ARG A 28 12.08 -6.88 -6.57
C ARG A 28 11.04 -5.84 -6.16
N LEU A 29 11.17 -5.30 -4.94
CA LEU A 29 10.30 -4.25 -4.45
C LEU A 29 10.50 -2.98 -5.29
N ASP A 30 11.74 -2.57 -5.55
CA ASP A 30 12.04 -1.35 -6.31
C ASP A 30 11.45 -1.42 -7.72
N ALA A 31 11.67 -2.54 -8.42
CA ALA A 31 11.07 -2.79 -9.73
C ALA A 31 9.52 -2.77 -9.68
N THR A 32 8.93 -3.31 -8.61
CA THR A 32 7.48 -3.30 -8.42
C THR A 32 6.94 -1.88 -8.16
N LEU A 33 7.64 -1.08 -7.36
CA LEU A 33 7.24 0.30 -7.08
C LEU A 33 7.33 1.18 -8.32
N GLU A 34 8.34 0.96 -9.17
CA GLU A 34 8.45 1.59 -10.49
C GLU A 34 7.28 1.19 -11.39
N ALA A 35 7.00 -0.12 -11.51
CA ALA A 35 5.87 -0.62 -12.29
C ALA A 35 4.52 -0.05 -11.82
N ILE A 36 4.29 0.03 -10.50
CA ILE A 36 3.08 0.65 -9.93
C ILE A 36 2.99 2.13 -10.29
N ALA A 37 4.11 2.86 -10.25
CA ALA A 37 4.14 4.31 -10.50
C ALA A 37 3.88 4.65 -11.97
N GLU A 38 4.25 3.77 -12.89
CA GLU A 38 4.05 3.94 -14.33
C GLU A 38 2.71 3.39 -14.84
N ASP A 39 1.95 2.70 -13.99
CA ASP A 39 0.71 2.03 -14.39
C ASP A 39 -0.50 2.99 -14.41
N GLU A 40 -0.97 3.30 -15.63
CA GLU A 40 -2.11 4.19 -15.85
C GLU A 40 -3.43 3.63 -15.28
N GLU A 41 -3.60 2.30 -15.26
CA GLU A 41 -4.82 1.66 -14.75
C GLU A 41 -4.88 1.73 -13.22
N ILE A 42 -3.76 1.44 -12.54
CA ILE A 42 -3.66 1.65 -11.09
C ILE A 42 -3.93 3.10 -10.76
N THR A 43 -3.29 4.04 -11.47
CA THR A 43 -3.50 5.48 -11.26
C THR A 43 -4.98 5.85 -11.40
N ALA A 44 -5.64 5.37 -12.45
CA ALA A 44 -7.06 5.61 -12.67
C ALA A 44 -7.94 5.03 -11.55
N TYR A 45 -7.64 3.82 -11.06
CA TYR A 45 -8.35 3.26 -9.90
C TYR A 45 -8.17 4.15 -8.66
N LEU A 46 -6.94 4.52 -8.31
CA LEU A 46 -6.66 5.32 -7.11
C LEU A 46 -7.39 6.67 -7.15
N GLU A 47 -7.45 7.34 -8.30
CA GLU A 47 -8.20 8.58 -8.45
C GLU A 47 -9.72 8.36 -8.37
N ALA A 48 -10.23 7.33 -9.06
CA ALA A 48 -11.65 7.03 -9.14
C ALA A 48 -12.25 6.57 -7.80
N GLN A 49 -11.45 5.96 -6.92
CA GLN A 49 -11.89 5.51 -5.59
C GLN A 49 -12.55 6.63 -4.79
N ASN A 50 -12.12 7.88 -4.95
CA ASN A 50 -12.66 9.02 -4.21
C ASN A 50 -14.05 9.48 -4.66
N VAL A 51 -14.55 9.05 -5.82
CA VAL A 51 -15.87 9.48 -6.31
C VAL A 51 -16.99 9.11 -5.34
N ASN A 52 -16.95 7.89 -4.80
CA ASN A 52 -17.95 7.41 -3.86
C ASN A 52 -17.82 7.98 -2.44
N PRO A 53 -16.68 7.82 -1.73
CA PRO A 53 -16.52 8.30 -0.37
C PRO A 53 -16.42 9.82 -0.30
N VAL A 54 -15.63 10.48 -1.16
CA VAL A 54 -15.39 11.93 -1.07
C VAL A 54 -16.46 12.70 -1.81
N SER A 55 -16.56 12.55 -3.14
CA SER A 55 -17.42 13.42 -3.95
C SER A 55 -18.91 13.24 -3.67
N ARG A 56 -19.37 12.01 -3.39
CA ARG A 56 -20.80 11.72 -3.14
C ARG A 56 -21.20 11.72 -1.67
N LYS A 57 -20.31 11.30 -0.76
CA LYS A 57 -20.63 11.13 0.68
C LYS A 57 -19.95 12.14 1.61
N GLY A 58 -18.97 12.91 1.12
CA GLY A 58 -18.25 13.90 1.93
C GLY A 58 -17.36 13.27 3.02
N TYR A 59 -16.86 12.06 2.81
CA TYR A 59 -15.90 11.39 3.69
C TYR A 59 -14.45 11.77 3.37
N ASN A 60 -13.54 11.30 4.22
CA ASN A 60 -12.09 11.52 4.06
C ASN A 60 -11.53 10.81 2.82
N ASP A 61 -10.31 11.21 2.45
CA ASP A 61 -9.57 10.68 1.30
C ASP A 61 -9.31 9.17 1.39
N HIS A 62 -9.57 8.49 0.27
CA HIS A 62 -9.18 7.11 -0.03
C HIS A 62 -8.40 7.05 -1.36
N GLY A 63 -7.87 8.18 -1.84
CA GLY A 63 -7.22 8.28 -3.14
C GLY A 63 -5.71 8.03 -3.09
N PRO A 64 -4.95 8.58 -4.06
CA PRO A 64 -3.51 8.34 -4.17
C PRO A 64 -2.73 8.68 -2.90
N LYS A 65 -3.12 9.75 -2.17
CA LYS A 65 -2.39 10.16 -0.96
C LYS A 65 -2.62 9.20 0.20
N HIS A 66 -3.86 8.77 0.42
CA HIS A 66 -4.18 7.72 1.37
C HIS A 66 -3.32 6.47 1.11
N VAL A 67 -3.31 5.98 -0.13
CA VAL A 67 -2.58 4.76 -0.50
C VAL A 67 -1.07 4.92 -0.35
N GLU A 68 -0.49 6.07 -0.71
CA GLU A 68 0.92 6.38 -0.46
C GLU A 68 1.28 6.23 1.03
N ILE A 69 0.44 6.79 1.91
CA ILE A 69 0.64 6.70 3.36
C ILE A 69 0.53 5.25 3.83
N VAL A 70 -0.50 4.52 3.42
CA VAL A 70 -0.71 3.12 3.82
C VAL A 70 0.45 2.25 3.39
N ARG A 71 0.90 2.34 2.13
CA ARG A 71 2.05 1.59 1.61
C ARG A 71 3.33 1.90 2.38
N ASN A 72 3.63 3.18 2.61
CA ASN A 72 4.80 3.59 3.37
C ASN A 72 4.77 3.00 4.78
N ARG A 73 3.63 3.07 5.48
CA ARG A 73 3.49 2.52 6.83
C ARG A 73 3.57 0.99 6.85
N ALA A 74 3.03 0.31 5.84
CA ALA A 74 3.10 -1.14 5.73
C ALA A 74 4.55 -1.62 5.58
N LEU A 75 5.33 -0.99 4.69
CA LEU A 75 6.74 -1.30 4.49
C LEU A 75 7.60 -0.94 5.72
N SER A 76 7.35 0.20 6.36
CA SER A 76 8.04 0.55 7.61
C SER A 76 7.72 -0.43 8.74
N LEU A 77 6.49 -0.91 8.86
CA LEU A 77 6.12 -1.90 9.86
C LEU A 77 6.79 -3.26 9.57
N TYR A 78 6.81 -3.67 8.30
CA TYR A 78 7.53 -4.86 7.85
C TYR A 78 9.01 -4.77 8.25
N GLU A 79 9.67 -3.65 7.93
CA GLU A 79 11.08 -3.38 8.29
C GLU A 79 11.33 -3.49 9.81
N LEU A 80 10.48 -2.86 10.62
CA LEU A 80 10.61 -2.90 12.09
C LEU A 80 10.49 -4.32 12.64
N LEU A 81 9.56 -5.12 12.09
CA LEU A 81 9.36 -6.50 12.50
C LEU A 81 10.54 -7.39 12.07
N LYS A 82 11.08 -7.19 10.86
CA LYS A 82 12.28 -7.90 10.38
C LYS A 82 13.51 -7.58 11.22
N LYS A 83 13.75 -6.30 11.53
CA LYS A 83 14.79 -5.86 12.47
C LYS A 83 14.62 -6.47 13.87
N GLY A 84 13.37 -6.69 14.29
CA GLY A 84 13.01 -7.35 15.54
C GLY A 84 13.16 -8.89 15.53
N GLY A 85 13.59 -9.50 14.42
CA GLY A 85 13.74 -10.95 14.30
C GLY A 85 12.41 -11.71 14.15
N VAL A 86 11.32 -11.02 13.79
CA VAL A 86 10.04 -11.67 13.51
C VAL A 86 10.15 -12.42 12.18
N MET A 87 9.84 -13.72 12.23
CA MET A 87 9.80 -14.57 11.04
C MET A 87 8.48 -14.38 10.31
N PHE A 88 8.55 -14.14 9.01
CA PHE A 88 7.41 -14.08 8.11
C PHE A 88 7.28 -15.37 7.32
N ASN A 89 6.05 -15.65 6.91
CA ASN A 89 5.69 -16.87 6.18
C ASN A 89 4.92 -16.57 4.89
N GLY A 90 4.75 -15.29 4.54
CA GLY A 90 3.94 -14.85 3.41
C GLY A 90 4.48 -15.34 2.07
N ALA A 91 5.80 -15.28 1.87
CA ALA A 91 6.43 -15.84 0.68
C ALA A 91 6.72 -17.34 0.82
N SER A 92 7.30 -17.76 1.95
CA SER A 92 7.80 -19.13 2.11
C SER A 92 6.70 -20.20 2.06
N GLN A 93 5.47 -19.91 2.54
CA GLN A 93 4.34 -20.83 2.41
C GLN A 93 3.82 -20.99 0.98
N GLN A 94 4.20 -20.07 0.08
CA GLN A 94 3.89 -20.12 -1.35
C GLN A 94 5.08 -20.66 -2.17
N GLY A 95 6.16 -21.11 -1.51
CA GLY A 95 7.38 -21.55 -2.18
C GLY A 95 8.20 -20.42 -2.81
N LEU A 96 7.96 -19.18 -2.38
CA LEU A 96 8.62 -17.98 -2.87
C LEU A 96 9.83 -17.59 -2.01
N ALA A 97 10.66 -16.68 -2.52
CA ALA A 97 11.83 -16.19 -1.81
C ALA A 97 11.45 -15.05 -0.86
N GLU A 98 12.27 -14.78 0.15
CA GLU A 98 12.07 -13.65 1.08
C GLU A 98 11.93 -12.30 0.36
N ALA A 99 12.61 -12.14 -0.78
CA ALA A 99 12.52 -10.95 -1.63
C ALA A 99 11.10 -10.69 -2.18
N ASP A 100 10.21 -11.68 -2.15
CA ASP A 100 8.80 -11.54 -2.57
C ASP A 100 7.90 -11.01 -1.44
N GLU A 101 8.31 -11.11 -0.17
CA GLU A 101 7.53 -10.60 0.96
C GLU A 101 7.27 -9.08 0.88
N PRO A 102 8.27 -8.21 0.67
CA PRO A 102 8.02 -6.77 0.53
C PRO A 102 7.17 -6.43 -0.71
N VAL A 103 7.27 -7.21 -1.79
CA VAL A 103 6.45 -7.07 -3.01
C VAL A 103 4.98 -7.33 -2.68
N ILE A 104 4.68 -8.44 -2.00
CA ILE A 104 3.34 -8.78 -1.53
C ILE A 104 2.77 -7.65 -0.65
N VAL A 105 3.56 -7.14 0.29
CA VAL A 105 3.15 -6.04 1.18
C VAL A 105 2.84 -4.77 0.39
N ALA A 106 3.70 -4.37 -0.56
CA ALA A 106 3.52 -3.17 -1.35
C ALA A 106 2.29 -3.24 -2.26
N LEU A 107 2.09 -4.36 -2.96
CA LEU A 107 0.94 -4.58 -3.83
C LEU A 107 -0.36 -4.63 -3.03
N ALA A 108 -0.38 -5.38 -1.92
CA ALA A 108 -1.55 -5.46 -1.06
C ALA A 108 -1.94 -4.09 -0.50
N ALA A 109 -0.98 -3.32 0.00
CA ALA A 109 -1.24 -1.96 0.49
C ALA A 109 -1.74 -1.01 -0.62
N THR A 110 -1.22 -1.15 -1.83
CA THR A 110 -1.58 -0.31 -2.98
C THR A 110 -3.00 -0.58 -3.47
N LEU A 111 -3.39 -1.85 -3.55
CA LEU A 111 -4.64 -2.27 -4.19
C LEU A 111 -5.79 -2.52 -3.21
N HIS A 112 -5.57 -2.42 -1.89
CA HIS A 112 -6.58 -2.85 -0.89
C HIS A 112 -7.95 -2.17 -1.01
N ASP A 113 -7.99 -0.91 -1.44
CA ASP A 113 -9.21 -0.08 -1.45
C ASP A 113 -9.80 0.15 -2.86
N ILE A 114 -9.23 -0.42 -3.93
CA ILE A 114 -9.69 -0.18 -5.31
C ILE A 114 -11.16 -0.57 -5.56
N GLY A 115 -11.73 -1.46 -4.74
CA GLY A 115 -13.15 -1.80 -4.75
C GLY A 115 -14.09 -0.65 -4.42
N HIS A 116 -13.59 0.49 -3.93
CA HIS A 116 -14.40 1.71 -3.76
C HIS A 116 -15.00 2.23 -5.07
N VAL A 117 -14.45 1.86 -6.24
CA VAL A 117 -15.08 2.16 -7.54
C VAL A 117 -16.40 1.40 -7.74
N VAL A 118 -16.60 0.28 -7.05
CA VAL A 118 -17.80 -0.57 -7.14
C VAL A 118 -18.76 -0.33 -5.98
N HIS A 119 -18.26 -0.42 -4.75
CA HIS A 119 -19.11 -0.40 -3.56
C HIS A 119 -18.42 0.32 -2.40
N ARG A 120 -19.19 0.94 -1.51
CA ARG A 120 -18.61 1.66 -0.36
C ARG A 120 -18.35 0.74 0.83
N ASP A 121 -19.29 -0.11 1.22
CA ASP A 121 -19.14 -0.91 2.46
C ASP A 121 -18.34 -2.18 2.17
N ASP A 122 -18.77 -2.96 1.19
CA ASP A 122 -18.06 -4.16 0.71
C ASP A 122 -16.84 -3.88 -0.20
N HIS A 123 -16.27 -2.66 -0.18
CA HIS A 123 -15.09 -2.34 -1.00
C HIS A 123 -13.94 -3.35 -0.85
N PRO A 124 -13.60 -3.91 0.33
CA PRO A 124 -12.48 -4.85 0.42
C PRO A 124 -12.77 -6.13 -0.34
N TYR A 125 -14.03 -6.58 -0.39
CA TYR A 125 -14.43 -7.76 -1.15
C TYR A 125 -14.34 -7.50 -2.65
N TYR A 126 -14.78 -6.31 -3.11
CA TYR A 126 -14.69 -5.92 -4.52
C TYR A 126 -13.26 -5.56 -4.96
N SER A 127 -12.36 -5.22 -4.05
CA SER A 127 -10.94 -5.04 -4.36
C SER A 127 -10.28 -6.35 -4.81
N ILE A 128 -10.70 -7.52 -4.29
CA ILE A 128 -10.10 -8.81 -4.63
C ILE A 128 -10.16 -9.12 -6.14
N PRO A 129 -11.35 -9.13 -6.80
CA PRO A 129 -11.42 -9.43 -8.23
C PRO A 129 -10.76 -8.35 -9.10
N LEU A 130 -10.84 -7.07 -8.73
CA LEU A 130 -10.17 -6.00 -9.48
C LEU A 130 -8.65 -6.11 -9.37
N ALA A 131 -8.15 -6.45 -8.18
CA ALA A 131 -6.72 -6.61 -7.94
C ALA A 131 -6.20 -7.85 -8.65
N ALA A 132 -6.98 -8.93 -8.76
CA ALA A 132 -6.57 -10.14 -9.47
C ALA A 132 -6.16 -9.85 -10.92
N ASP A 133 -6.98 -9.09 -11.67
CA ASP A 133 -6.68 -8.74 -13.06
C ASP A 133 -5.43 -7.85 -13.20
N VAL A 134 -5.24 -6.90 -12.27
CA VAL A 134 -4.04 -6.07 -12.21
C VAL A 134 -2.80 -6.90 -11.89
N LEU A 135 -2.90 -7.79 -10.90
CA LEU A 135 -1.80 -8.65 -10.44
C LEU A 135 -1.39 -9.70 -11.48
N ASP A 136 -2.32 -10.23 -12.28
CA ASP A 136 -2.01 -11.18 -13.36
C ASP A 136 -1.20 -10.54 -14.50
N ARG A 137 -1.27 -9.22 -14.64
CA ARG A 137 -0.58 -8.46 -15.69
C ARG A 137 0.80 -7.92 -15.26
N LEU A 138 0.94 -7.53 -13.99
CA LEU A 138 2.19 -7.01 -13.43
C LEU A 138 3.26 -8.09 -13.29
#